data_AF-A0A2K8TA47-F1
#
_entry.id   AF-A0A2K8TA47-F1
#
_cell.length_a   1.000
_cell.length_b   1.000
_cell.length_c   1.000
_cell.angle_alpha   90.00
_cell.angle_beta   90.00
_cell.angle_gamma   90.00
#
_symmetry.space_group_name_H-M   'P 1'
#
loop_
_entity.id
_entity.type
_entity.pdbx_description
1 polymer ?
#
loop_
_entity_poly.entity_id
_entity_poly.type
_entity_poly.pdbx_seq_one_letter_code
_entity_poly.pdbx_strand_id
1 'polypeptide(L)'
;MANSLFNFLNLSDLNGTNGFLINGIASGDSSGASVSNAGDINGDGLDDLIIGAFRADPNGNSYAGQSYVLFGGRNLGSGGSLNLSDLNGTNGFLINGIAAYDYSGESVSNAGDINGDGIDDLIIGAFGADPNGNSYAGQSYVVFGGRNLDSGGSLNLSDLNGTNGFLINGIAERDFSGDSVSNAGDINGDGIDDLIIGADGADPNGNSYAGQSYVVFGGRNLGSGGSLNLSDLNGTNGFLINGIAGRDFSGDSVSNAGDINGDGIDDLIIGARVLDFGQKELFA
;
A
#
# COMPACT_ATOMS: atom_id res chain seq x y z
N MET A 1 30.65 -16.45 31.91
CA MET A 1 30.60 -15.56 30.74
C MET A 1 29.30 -14.78 30.85
N ALA A 2 29.39 -13.46 31.01
CA ALA A 2 28.25 -12.63 31.36
C ALA A 2 27.31 -12.47 30.16
N ASN A 3 26.04 -12.82 30.35
CA ASN A 3 24.94 -12.42 29.48
C ASN A 3 24.84 -10.89 29.49
N SER A 4 25.36 -10.24 28.46
CA SER A 4 25.00 -8.85 28.15
C SER A 4 23.63 -8.88 27.48
N LEU A 5 22.57 -8.82 28.29
CA LEU A 5 21.24 -8.40 27.84
C LEU A 5 21.38 -6.94 27.39
N PHE A 6 21.50 -6.71 26.08
CA PHE A 6 21.34 -5.37 25.54
C PHE A 6 19.84 -5.02 25.61
N ASN A 7 19.49 -4.03 26.43
CA ASN A 7 18.11 -3.52 26.53
C ASN A 7 17.72 -2.63 25.33
N PHE A 8 18.64 -2.38 24.39
CA PHE A 8 18.44 -1.54 23.21
C PHE A 8 19.29 -2.05 22.04
N LEU A 9 18.73 -2.03 20.82
CA LEU A 9 19.44 -2.30 19.57
C LEU A 9 19.90 -0.97 18.98
N ASN A 10 21.21 -0.80 18.78
CA ASN A 10 21.75 0.37 18.10
C ASN A 10 21.91 0.07 16.60
N LEU A 11 21.32 0.91 15.74
CA LEU A 11 21.32 0.68 14.28
C LEU A 11 22.72 0.73 13.66
N SER A 12 23.69 1.40 14.30
CA SER A 12 25.08 1.39 13.86
C SER A 12 25.77 0.02 14.02
N ASP A 13 25.19 -0.86 14.83
CA ASP A 13 25.80 -2.14 15.21
C ASP A 13 25.25 -3.31 14.37
N LEU A 14 24.40 -3.01 13.38
CA LEU A 14 23.87 -3.98 12.42
C LEU A 14 25.01 -4.57 11.59
N ASN A 15 25.08 -5.90 11.53
CA ASN A 15 26.21 -6.61 10.91
C ASN A 15 25.81 -7.89 10.16
N GLY A 16 24.51 -8.10 9.95
CA GLY A 16 23.96 -9.27 9.24
C GLY A 16 23.61 -10.45 10.16
N THR A 17 24.08 -10.45 11.42
CA THR A 17 23.67 -11.45 12.43
C THR A 17 22.58 -10.95 13.37
N ASN A 18 22.42 -9.63 13.48
CA ASN A 18 21.46 -8.92 14.34
C ASN A 18 20.56 -7.95 13.56
N GLY A 19 20.52 -8.09 12.23
CA GLY A 19 19.84 -7.19 11.28
C GLY A 19 20.83 -6.59 10.27
N PHE A 20 20.31 -5.86 9.29
CA PHE A 20 21.07 -5.29 8.18
C PHE A 20 20.47 -3.96 7.71
N LEU A 21 21.28 -3.19 7.00
CA LEU A 21 20.89 -1.92 6.37
C LEU A 21 20.43 -2.14 4.92
N ILE A 22 19.38 -1.46 4.51
CA ILE A 22 18.97 -1.37 3.09
C ILE A 22 19.28 0.04 2.61
N ASN A 23 20.15 0.16 1.61
CA ASN A 23 20.53 1.44 1.01
C ASN A 23 19.62 1.79 -0.16
N GLY A 24 19.06 3.00 -0.14
CA GLY A 24 18.35 3.61 -1.27
C GLY A 24 19.23 3.84 -2.49
N ILE A 25 18.61 4.15 -3.63
CA ILE A 25 19.30 4.31 -4.92
C ILE A 25 19.86 5.72 -5.08
N ALA A 26 19.02 6.76 -5.00
CA ALA A 26 19.45 8.15 -5.13
C ALA A 26 19.04 9.03 -3.94
N SER A 27 19.77 10.13 -3.78
CA SER A 27 19.51 11.11 -2.73
C SER A 27 18.21 11.85 -2.99
N GLY A 28 17.26 11.77 -2.07
CA GLY A 28 15.99 12.49 -2.15
C GLY A 28 14.80 11.60 -2.52
N ASP A 29 15.05 10.38 -3.03
CA ASP A 29 14.01 9.42 -3.44
C ASP A 29 13.04 9.03 -2.31
N SER A 30 13.46 9.26 -1.05
CA SER A 30 12.68 8.94 0.14
C SER A 30 12.37 7.45 0.26
N SER A 31 13.30 6.59 -0.19
CA SER A 31 13.21 5.14 0.02
C SER A 31 13.07 4.81 1.50
N GLY A 32 12.11 3.95 1.83
CA GLY A 32 11.80 3.60 3.22
C GLY A 32 10.86 4.59 3.92
N ALA A 33 10.25 5.52 3.18
CA ALA A 33 9.19 6.37 3.72
C ALA A 33 7.96 5.55 4.14
N SER A 34 7.67 4.48 3.40
CA SER A 34 6.70 3.45 3.75
C SER A 34 7.30 2.08 3.48
N VAL A 35 7.05 1.13 4.39
CA VAL A 35 7.54 -0.25 4.34
C VAL A 35 6.46 -1.18 4.86
N SER A 36 6.35 -2.37 4.27
CA SER A 36 5.48 -3.42 4.77
C SER A 36 6.06 -4.79 4.45
N ASN A 37 5.62 -5.81 5.20
CA ASN A 37 5.73 -7.18 4.69
C ASN A 37 5.05 -7.21 3.31
N ALA A 38 5.61 -7.93 2.35
CA ALA A 38 5.02 -8.14 1.02
C ALA A 38 4.30 -9.50 0.93
N GLY A 39 4.31 -10.30 2.00
CA GLY A 39 3.87 -11.70 1.95
C GLY A 39 4.80 -12.54 1.07
N ASP A 40 4.40 -13.75 0.72
CA ASP A 40 5.13 -14.62 -0.22
C ASP A 40 4.75 -14.26 -1.67
N ILE A 41 5.17 -13.08 -2.14
CA ILE A 41 4.77 -12.53 -3.45
C ILE A 41 5.29 -13.39 -4.62
N ASN A 42 6.37 -14.16 -4.39
CA ASN A 42 6.99 -15.01 -5.41
C ASN A 42 6.61 -16.51 -5.29
N GLY A 43 5.88 -16.91 -4.24
CA GLY A 43 5.40 -18.28 -4.03
C GLY A 43 6.50 -19.30 -3.72
N ASP A 44 7.57 -18.89 -3.02
CA ASP A 44 8.68 -19.73 -2.56
C ASP A 44 8.57 -20.19 -1.10
N GLY A 45 7.56 -19.68 -0.38
CA GLY A 45 7.22 -19.99 1.00
C GLY A 45 7.93 -19.11 2.04
N LEU A 46 8.55 -18.01 1.63
CA LEU A 46 9.17 -17.03 2.51
C LEU A 46 8.56 -15.65 2.29
N ASP A 47 8.25 -14.96 3.38
CA ASP A 47 7.80 -13.57 3.35
C ASP A 47 8.86 -12.64 2.72
N ASP A 48 8.40 -11.79 1.83
CA ASP A 48 9.14 -10.77 1.10
C ASP A 48 8.93 -9.38 1.73
N LEU A 49 9.62 -8.34 1.22
CA LEU A 49 9.52 -6.97 1.73
C LEU A 49 9.19 -5.98 0.61
N ILE A 50 8.24 -5.06 0.85
CA ILE A 50 7.99 -3.92 -0.04
C ILE A 50 8.43 -2.61 0.61
N ILE A 51 9.07 -1.74 -0.18
CA ILE A 51 9.65 -0.47 0.24
C ILE A 51 9.23 0.62 -0.75
N GLY A 52 8.55 1.66 -0.25
CA GLY A 52 8.17 2.83 -1.03
C GLY A 52 9.27 3.88 -1.13
N ALA A 53 9.35 4.54 -2.28
CA ALA A 53 10.24 5.66 -2.60
C ALA A 53 9.51 6.68 -3.49
N PHE A 54 8.48 7.29 -2.92
CA PHE A 54 7.52 8.14 -3.63
C PHE A 54 8.10 9.39 -4.30
N ARG A 55 9.34 9.79 -3.97
CA ARG A 55 10.02 10.92 -4.60
C ARG A 55 11.07 10.51 -5.64
N ALA A 56 11.17 9.22 -5.96
CA ALA A 56 12.04 8.76 -7.02
C ALA A 56 11.56 9.26 -8.40
N ASP A 57 12.51 9.38 -9.34
CA ASP A 57 12.29 9.89 -10.70
C ASP A 57 12.46 8.78 -11.76
N PRO A 58 11.65 7.69 -11.75
CA PRO A 58 11.83 6.59 -12.69
C PRO A 58 11.72 7.10 -14.13
N ASN A 59 12.61 6.63 -14.99
CA ASN A 59 12.66 7.01 -16.41
C ASN A 59 12.74 8.54 -16.65
N GLY A 60 13.20 9.31 -15.64
CA GLY A 60 13.29 10.78 -15.70
C GLY A 60 11.98 11.52 -15.42
N ASN A 61 10.93 10.83 -14.98
CA ASN A 61 9.65 11.44 -14.60
C ASN A 61 9.69 11.93 -13.16
N SER A 62 9.73 13.25 -12.97
CA SER A 62 9.82 13.88 -11.64
C SER A 62 8.76 13.37 -10.68
N TYR A 63 9.18 12.79 -9.56
CA TYR A 63 8.31 12.29 -8.49
C TYR A 63 7.18 11.37 -8.96
N ALA A 64 7.39 10.61 -10.04
CA ALA A 64 6.46 9.54 -10.39
C ALA A 64 6.46 8.44 -9.31
N GLY A 65 7.56 8.33 -8.56
CA GLY A 65 7.69 7.41 -7.44
C GLY A 65 8.09 6.01 -7.88
N GLN A 66 8.72 5.28 -6.98
CA GLN A 66 9.09 3.88 -7.16
C GLN A 66 8.73 3.09 -5.91
N SER A 67 8.54 1.78 -6.08
CA SER A 67 8.58 0.82 -4.99
C SER A 67 9.61 -0.26 -5.28
N TYR A 68 10.09 -0.94 -4.25
CA TYR A 68 11.05 -2.02 -4.37
C TYR A 68 10.54 -3.22 -3.60
N VAL A 69 10.55 -4.38 -4.26
CA VAL A 69 10.27 -5.66 -3.65
C VAL A 69 11.60 -6.38 -3.46
N LEU A 70 11.87 -6.82 -2.24
CA LEU A 70 13.05 -7.58 -1.88
C LEU A 70 12.63 -8.98 -1.48
N PHE A 71 13.13 -9.99 -2.19
CA PHE A 71 12.74 -11.36 -1.88
C PHE A 71 13.37 -11.86 -0.58
N GLY A 72 12.53 -12.50 0.24
CA GLY A 72 12.88 -13.21 1.45
C GLY A 72 13.90 -14.30 1.19
N GLY A 73 14.68 -14.62 2.21
CA GLY A 73 15.72 -15.63 2.05
C GLY A 73 16.54 -15.85 3.30
N ARG A 74 16.97 -17.09 3.51
CA ARG A 74 17.78 -17.47 4.69
C ARG A 74 19.09 -16.71 4.81
N ASN A 75 19.63 -16.21 3.70
CA ASN A 75 20.88 -15.45 3.65
C ASN A 75 20.64 -13.96 3.38
N LEU A 76 19.39 -13.51 3.33
CA LEU A 76 19.05 -12.10 3.09
C LEU A 76 19.73 -11.23 4.14
N GLY A 77 20.48 -10.22 3.69
CA GLY A 77 21.17 -9.30 4.58
C GLY A 77 22.33 -9.88 5.39
N SER A 78 22.78 -11.10 5.13
CA SER A 78 23.89 -11.76 5.86
C SER A 78 25.22 -10.98 5.81
N GLY A 79 25.39 -10.09 4.84
CA GLY A 79 26.53 -9.17 4.73
C GLY A 79 26.42 -7.89 5.56
N GLY A 80 25.32 -7.67 6.28
CA GLY A 80 25.05 -6.47 7.08
C GLY A 80 24.48 -5.30 6.31
N SER A 81 24.52 -5.32 4.97
CA SER A 81 23.84 -4.35 4.13
C SER A 81 23.44 -4.92 2.77
N LEU A 82 22.43 -4.31 2.14
CA LEU A 82 21.97 -4.55 0.77
C LEU A 82 21.70 -3.21 0.07
N ASN A 83 21.91 -3.12 -1.24
CA ASN A 83 21.54 -1.93 -2.02
C ASN A 83 20.35 -2.25 -2.92
N LEU A 84 19.37 -1.35 -2.97
CA LEU A 84 18.21 -1.51 -3.85
C LEU A 84 18.57 -1.47 -5.34
N SER A 85 19.73 -0.88 -5.69
CA SER A 85 20.28 -0.93 -7.05
C SER A 85 20.72 -2.33 -7.50
N ASP A 86 20.86 -3.29 -6.57
CA ASP A 86 21.35 -4.63 -6.86
C ASP A 86 20.22 -5.62 -7.17
N LEU A 87 18.96 -5.15 -7.15
CA LEU A 87 17.78 -5.93 -7.53
C LEU A 87 17.82 -6.30 -9.02
N ASN A 88 17.52 -7.56 -9.34
CA ASN A 88 17.72 -8.11 -10.69
C ASN A 88 16.72 -9.20 -11.09
N GLY A 89 15.62 -9.34 -10.36
CA GLY A 89 14.58 -10.35 -10.58
C GLY A 89 14.84 -11.69 -9.89
N THR A 90 16.06 -11.97 -9.43
CA THR A 90 16.35 -13.19 -8.63
C THR A 90 16.38 -12.94 -7.12
N ASN A 91 16.52 -11.69 -6.71
CA ASN A 91 16.58 -11.24 -5.32
C ASN A 91 15.51 -10.18 -5.02
N GLY A 92 14.55 -10.00 -5.92
CA GLY A 92 13.56 -8.93 -5.91
C GLY A 92 13.63 -8.06 -7.16
N PHE A 93 12.78 -7.04 -7.22
CA PHE A 93 12.59 -6.19 -8.39
C PHE A 93 12.11 -4.80 -7.97
N LEU A 94 12.24 -3.82 -8.87
CA LEU A 94 11.69 -2.49 -8.67
C LEU A 94 10.38 -2.31 -9.45
N ILE A 95 9.51 -1.41 -8.98
CA ILE A 95 8.22 -1.07 -9.57
C ILE A 95 8.24 0.42 -9.89
N ASN A 96 8.10 0.77 -11.17
CA ASN A 96 8.14 2.15 -11.63
C ASN A 96 6.75 2.78 -11.65
N GLY A 97 6.64 3.97 -11.06
CA GLY A 97 5.52 4.89 -11.24
C GLY A 97 5.35 5.36 -12.69
N ILE A 98 4.17 5.90 -12.99
CA ILE A 98 3.74 6.18 -14.36
C ILE A 98 4.03 7.64 -14.75
N ALA A 99 3.29 8.59 -14.19
CA ALA A 99 3.36 10.00 -14.56
C ALA A 99 4.06 10.84 -13.47
N ALA A 100 4.63 11.96 -13.90
CA ALA A 100 5.28 12.88 -12.97
C ALA A 100 4.28 13.39 -11.93
N TYR A 101 4.73 13.47 -10.67
CA TYR A 101 3.94 13.90 -9.50
C TYR A 101 2.80 12.94 -9.09
N ASP A 102 2.77 11.70 -9.60
CA ASP A 102 1.82 10.69 -9.09
C ASP A 102 2.17 10.23 -7.66
N TYR A 103 3.45 10.36 -7.26
CA TYR A 103 3.96 9.95 -5.95
C TYR A 103 3.67 8.48 -5.61
N SER A 104 3.80 7.58 -6.58
CA SER A 104 3.57 6.15 -6.33
C SER A 104 4.56 5.57 -5.30
N GLY A 105 4.08 4.72 -4.40
CA GLY A 105 4.89 4.20 -3.30
C GLY A 105 4.99 5.16 -2.11
N GLU A 106 4.07 6.11 -1.99
CA GLU A 106 3.91 6.89 -0.75
C GLU A 106 3.43 5.97 0.37
N SER A 107 2.44 5.14 0.08
CA SER A 107 1.93 4.09 0.96
C SER A 107 2.03 2.74 0.24
N VAL A 108 2.57 1.72 0.91
CA VAL A 108 2.71 0.36 0.37
C VAL A 108 2.27 -0.67 1.41
N SER A 109 1.68 -1.77 0.97
CA SER A 109 1.27 -2.87 1.86
C SER A 109 1.23 -4.22 1.15
N ASN A 110 1.37 -5.31 1.91
CA ASN A 110 0.80 -6.60 1.50
C ASN A 110 -0.71 -6.43 1.32
N ALA A 111 -1.23 -6.86 0.19
CA ALA A 111 -2.65 -6.92 -0.09
C ALA A 111 -3.29 -8.22 0.41
N GLY A 112 -2.50 -9.25 0.75
CA GLY A 112 -2.98 -10.61 0.94
C GLY A 112 -3.24 -11.30 -0.40
N ASP A 113 -3.86 -12.48 -0.39
CA ASP A 113 -4.28 -13.16 -1.62
C ASP A 113 -5.64 -12.61 -2.07
N ILE A 114 -5.63 -11.48 -2.78
CA ILE A 114 -6.88 -10.77 -3.13
C ILE A 114 -7.56 -11.37 -4.36
N ASN A 115 -6.88 -12.27 -5.07
CA ASN A 115 -7.38 -12.90 -6.27
C ASN A 115 -7.73 -14.40 -6.05
N GLY A 116 -7.37 -14.98 -4.90
CA GLY A 116 -7.70 -16.34 -4.50
C GLY A 116 -6.87 -17.41 -5.23
N ASP A 117 -5.62 -17.13 -5.59
CA ASP A 117 -4.70 -18.05 -6.25
C ASP A 117 -3.68 -18.71 -5.31
N GLY A 118 -3.65 -18.28 -4.05
CA GLY A 118 -2.79 -18.78 -2.98
C GLY A 118 -1.41 -18.13 -2.92
N ILE A 119 -1.20 -17.01 -3.60
CA ILE A 119 0.01 -16.19 -3.53
C ILE A 119 -0.39 -14.80 -3.05
N ASP A 120 0.37 -14.24 -2.11
CA ASP A 120 0.14 -12.87 -1.63
C ASP A 120 0.29 -11.86 -2.79
N ASP A 121 -0.43 -10.75 -2.74
CA ASP A 121 -0.43 -9.65 -3.70
C ASP A 121 0.07 -8.34 -3.03
N LEU A 122 0.28 -7.27 -3.82
CA LEU A 122 0.71 -5.97 -3.29
C LEU A 122 -0.29 -4.87 -3.59
N ILE A 123 -0.40 -3.90 -2.68
CA ILE A 123 -1.07 -2.62 -2.94
C ILE A 123 -0.11 -1.44 -2.77
N ILE A 124 -0.16 -0.51 -3.73
CA ILE A 124 0.71 0.66 -3.82
C ILE A 124 -0.15 1.90 -4.05
N GLY A 125 -0.05 2.88 -3.14
CA GLY A 125 -0.72 4.17 -3.22
C GLY A 125 0.01 5.19 -4.10
N ALA A 126 -0.76 6.01 -4.81
CA ALA A 126 -0.30 7.13 -5.64
C ALA A 126 -1.32 8.28 -5.54
N PHE A 127 -1.35 8.93 -4.38
CA PHE A 127 -2.33 9.98 -4.05
C PHE A 127 -2.29 11.19 -5.00
N GLY A 128 -1.16 11.41 -5.68
CA GLY A 128 -0.96 12.52 -6.62
C GLY A 128 -1.53 12.29 -8.01
N ALA A 129 -1.97 11.07 -8.32
CA ALA A 129 -2.39 10.71 -9.66
C ALA A 129 -3.71 11.39 -10.08
N ASP A 130 -3.86 11.58 -11.40
CA ASP A 130 -4.96 12.31 -12.03
C ASP A 130 -5.89 11.39 -12.88
N PRO A 131 -6.53 10.35 -12.30
CA PRO A 131 -7.35 9.43 -13.07
C PRO A 131 -8.51 10.15 -13.76
N ASN A 132 -8.78 9.79 -15.01
CA ASN A 132 -9.83 10.40 -15.84
C ASN A 132 -9.73 11.93 -15.97
N GLY A 133 -8.55 12.51 -15.71
CA GLY A 133 -8.32 13.96 -15.73
C GLY A 133 -8.75 14.71 -14.47
N ASN A 134 -9.15 14.00 -13.40
CA ASN A 134 -9.50 14.60 -12.13
C ASN A 134 -8.24 14.84 -11.29
N SER A 135 -7.86 16.10 -11.13
CA SER A 135 -6.59 16.44 -10.50
C SER A 135 -6.51 16.00 -9.04
N TYR A 136 -5.47 15.24 -8.68
CA TYR A 136 -5.26 14.68 -7.35
C TYR A 136 -6.43 13.83 -6.83
N ALA A 137 -7.21 13.21 -7.73
CA ALA A 137 -8.19 12.22 -7.27
C ALA A 137 -7.51 10.99 -6.67
N GLY A 138 -6.26 10.73 -7.07
CA GLY A 138 -5.42 9.67 -6.55
C GLY A 138 -5.74 8.31 -7.16
N GLN A 139 -4.75 7.43 -7.16
CA GLN A 139 -4.89 6.05 -7.61
C GLN A 139 -4.24 5.10 -6.60
N SER A 140 -4.64 3.85 -6.64
CA SER A 140 -3.89 2.74 -6.05
C SER A 140 -3.65 1.67 -7.11
N TYR A 141 -2.60 0.90 -6.94
CA TYR A 141 -2.23 -0.16 -7.87
C TYR A 141 -2.12 -1.46 -7.11
N VAL A 142 -2.78 -2.49 -7.62
CA VAL A 142 -2.61 -3.85 -7.17
C VAL A 142 -1.65 -4.54 -8.12
N VAL A 143 -0.62 -5.20 -7.59
CA VAL A 143 0.30 -6.05 -8.34
C VAL A 143 0.09 -7.48 -7.87
N PHE A 144 -0.27 -8.38 -8.78
CA PHE A 144 -0.51 -9.77 -8.42
C PHE A 144 0.79 -10.56 -8.24
N GLY A 145 0.79 -11.43 -7.23
CA GLY A 145 1.80 -12.43 -6.94
C GLY A 145 2.03 -13.42 -8.07
N GLY A 146 3.20 -14.05 -8.06
CA GLY A 146 3.50 -15.11 -9.02
C GLY A 146 4.97 -15.50 -9.12
N ARG A 147 5.19 -16.80 -9.36
CA ARG A 147 6.54 -17.40 -9.50
C ARG A 147 7.41 -16.85 -10.63
N ASN A 148 6.82 -16.12 -11.58
CA ASN A 148 7.54 -15.49 -12.68
C ASN A 148 7.36 -13.97 -12.67
N LEU A 149 7.09 -13.37 -11.50
CA LEU A 149 7.09 -11.92 -11.32
C LEU A 149 8.43 -11.37 -11.77
N ASP A 150 8.37 -10.73 -12.93
CA ASP A 150 9.42 -9.98 -13.59
C ASP A 150 10.86 -10.51 -13.47
N SER A 151 11.14 -11.58 -14.23
CA SER A 151 12.51 -12.09 -14.44
C SER A 151 13.52 -11.06 -14.98
N GLY A 152 13.07 -9.86 -15.38
CA GLY A 152 13.92 -8.75 -15.81
C GLY A 152 14.34 -7.79 -14.69
N GLY A 153 13.79 -7.92 -13.49
CA GLY A 153 14.11 -7.10 -12.32
C GLY A 153 13.41 -5.75 -12.24
N SER A 154 12.45 -5.45 -13.13
CA SER A 154 11.69 -4.20 -13.08
C SER A 154 10.31 -4.26 -13.75
N LEU A 155 9.26 -3.96 -12.99
CA LEU A 155 7.88 -3.82 -13.46
C LEU A 155 7.52 -2.35 -13.67
N ASN A 156 6.71 -2.01 -14.67
CA ASN A 156 6.06 -0.68 -14.74
C ASN A 156 4.58 -0.80 -14.39
N LEU A 157 4.06 0.11 -13.57
CA LEU A 157 2.64 0.12 -13.21
C LEU A 157 1.71 0.32 -14.42
N SER A 158 2.22 0.91 -15.52
CA SER A 158 1.49 1.04 -16.79
C SER A 158 1.25 -0.30 -17.51
N ASP A 159 1.97 -1.36 -17.13
CA ASP A 159 1.90 -2.66 -17.77
C ASP A 159 0.85 -3.58 -17.11
N LEU A 160 0.20 -3.10 -16.04
CA LEU A 160 -0.91 -3.77 -15.37
C LEU A 160 -2.15 -3.87 -16.28
N ASN A 161 -2.70 -5.06 -16.42
CA ASN A 161 -3.71 -5.37 -17.44
C ASN A 161 -4.82 -6.32 -17.00
N GLY A 162 -4.89 -6.62 -15.70
CA GLY A 162 -5.86 -7.54 -15.09
C GLY A 162 -5.37 -8.98 -14.99
N THR A 163 -4.26 -9.34 -15.64
CA THR A 163 -3.63 -10.68 -15.45
C THR A 163 -2.43 -10.66 -14.51
N ASN A 164 -1.83 -9.49 -14.31
CA ASN A 164 -0.65 -9.24 -13.47
C ASN A 164 -0.91 -8.18 -12.39
N GLY A 165 -2.19 -7.85 -12.17
CA GLY A 165 -2.64 -6.76 -11.33
C GLY A 165 -3.46 -5.73 -12.12
N PHE A 166 -3.87 -4.66 -11.45
CA PHE A 166 -4.77 -3.64 -11.99
C PHE A 166 -4.66 -2.33 -11.20
N LEU A 167 -5.23 -1.26 -11.73
CA LEU A 167 -5.29 0.04 -11.05
C LEU A 167 -6.69 0.33 -10.49
N ILE A 168 -6.75 1.06 -9.39
CA ILE A 168 -7.96 1.51 -8.71
C ILE A 168 -8.02 3.03 -8.80
N ASN A 169 -9.04 3.55 -9.48
CA ASN A 169 -9.21 5.00 -9.68
C ASN A 169 -9.97 5.65 -8.52
N GLY A 170 -9.39 6.72 -7.97
CA GLY A 170 -10.09 7.70 -7.14
C GLY A 170 -11.22 8.40 -7.89
N ILE A 171 -12.07 9.10 -7.13
CA ILE A 171 -13.38 9.58 -7.62
C ILE A 171 -13.31 11.05 -8.03
N ALA A 172 -13.16 11.96 -7.08
CA ALA A 172 -13.23 13.41 -7.31
C ALA A 172 -11.87 14.10 -7.12
N GLU A 173 -11.76 15.31 -7.66
CA GLU A 173 -10.54 16.11 -7.54
C GLU A 173 -10.17 16.31 -6.07
N ARG A 174 -8.88 16.11 -5.74
CA ARG A 174 -8.32 16.28 -4.39
C ARG A 174 -8.92 15.36 -3.32
N ASP A 175 -9.51 14.23 -3.71
CA ASP A 175 -9.85 13.18 -2.76
C ASP A 175 -8.59 12.51 -2.18
N PHE A 176 -7.46 12.55 -2.92
CA PHE A 176 -6.19 11.93 -2.54
C PHE A 176 -6.32 10.42 -2.25
N SER A 177 -7.12 9.70 -3.04
CA SER A 177 -7.24 8.25 -2.90
C SER A 177 -5.88 7.57 -3.02
N GLY A 178 -5.57 6.67 -2.09
CA GLY A 178 -4.27 5.99 -2.05
C GLY A 178 -3.19 6.75 -1.27
N ASP A 179 -3.54 7.79 -0.50
CA ASP A 179 -2.67 8.38 0.54
C ASP A 179 -2.42 7.41 1.71
N SER A 180 -3.30 6.42 1.89
CA SER A 180 -3.06 5.31 2.79
C SER A 180 -3.68 4.03 2.23
N VAL A 181 -2.94 2.93 2.20
CA VAL A 181 -3.41 1.64 1.71
C VAL A 181 -3.02 0.51 2.67
N SER A 182 -3.87 -0.49 2.79
CA SER A 182 -3.59 -1.72 3.54
C SER A 182 -4.43 -2.88 3.02
N ASN A 183 -4.03 -4.12 3.31
CA ASN A 183 -5.02 -5.20 3.32
C ASN A 183 -6.10 -4.89 4.38
N ALA A 184 -7.27 -5.46 4.18
CA ALA A 184 -8.38 -5.44 5.11
C ALA A 184 -8.62 -6.83 5.73
N GLY A 185 -7.90 -7.87 5.30
CA GLY A 185 -8.24 -9.25 5.64
C GLY A 185 -9.55 -9.68 4.98
N ASP A 186 -10.18 -10.75 5.46
CA ASP A 186 -11.47 -11.22 4.91
C ASP A 186 -12.65 -10.56 5.65
N ILE A 187 -13.08 -9.38 5.21
CA ILE A 187 -14.16 -8.60 5.84
C ILE A 187 -15.54 -9.17 5.49
N ASN A 188 -15.65 -9.88 4.36
CA ASN A 188 -16.92 -10.36 3.85
C ASN A 188 -17.17 -11.86 4.14
N GLY A 189 -16.16 -12.59 4.62
CA GLY A 189 -16.22 -13.99 5.00
C GLY A 189 -16.19 -14.99 3.84
N ASP A 190 -15.65 -14.62 2.67
CA ASP A 190 -15.60 -15.47 1.48
C ASP A 190 -14.28 -16.26 1.32
N GLY A 191 -13.32 -16.00 2.21
CA GLY A 191 -12.00 -16.64 2.26
C GLY A 191 -10.97 -16.03 1.32
N ILE A 192 -11.21 -14.84 0.77
CA ILE A 192 -10.29 -14.06 -0.06
C ILE A 192 -10.00 -12.74 0.66
N ASP A 193 -8.75 -12.29 0.64
CA ASP A 193 -8.38 -11.05 1.30
C ASP A 193 -8.97 -9.82 0.58
N ASP A 194 -9.41 -8.84 1.36
CA ASP A 194 -9.95 -7.57 0.93
C ASP A 194 -8.91 -6.45 1.09
N LEU A 195 -9.23 -5.26 0.54
CA LEU A 195 -8.38 -4.07 0.62
C LEU A 195 -9.07 -2.93 1.35
N ILE A 196 -8.30 -2.07 2.02
CA ILE A 196 -8.76 -0.75 2.49
C ILE A 196 -7.88 0.38 1.93
N ILE A 197 -8.53 1.42 1.42
CA ILE A 197 -7.91 2.59 0.78
C ILE A 197 -8.44 3.86 1.43
N GLY A 198 -7.54 4.72 1.88
CA GLY A 198 -7.83 6.06 2.40
C GLY A 198 -7.89 7.13 1.31
N ALA A 199 -8.81 8.08 1.47
CA ALA A 199 -8.97 9.28 0.66
C ALA A 199 -9.38 10.44 1.59
N ASP A 200 -8.41 10.93 2.35
CA ASP A 200 -8.64 11.84 3.46
C ASP A 200 -9.07 13.26 3.02
N GLY A 201 -8.82 13.60 1.75
CA GLY A 201 -9.24 14.85 1.11
C GLY A 201 -10.70 14.89 0.70
N ALA A 202 -11.39 13.75 0.71
CA ALA A 202 -12.72 13.64 0.17
C ALA A 202 -13.79 14.44 0.94
N ASP A 203 -14.83 14.84 0.23
CA ASP A 203 -15.90 15.73 0.71
C ASP A 203 -17.29 15.03 0.82
N PRO A 204 -17.43 13.92 1.58
CA PRO A 204 -18.67 13.17 1.64
C PRO A 204 -19.82 14.04 2.15
N ASN A 205 -20.98 13.93 1.50
CA ASN A 205 -22.19 14.72 1.81
C ASN A 205 -21.97 16.25 1.79
N GLY A 206 -20.92 16.73 1.09
CA GLY A 206 -20.56 18.15 1.02
C GLY A 206 -19.79 18.67 2.23
N ASN A 207 -19.35 17.79 3.14
CA ASN A 207 -18.52 18.16 4.29
C ASN A 207 -17.05 18.22 3.87
N SER A 208 -16.55 19.44 3.69
CA SER A 208 -15.19 19.65 3.17
C SER A 208 -14.12 18.99 4.05
N TYR A 209 -13.27 18.16 3.46
CA TYR A 209 -12.20 17.38 4.11
C TYR A 209 -12.69 16.49 5.26
N ALA A 210 -13.93 15.99 5.18
CA ALA A 210 -14.35 14.96 6.14
C ALA A 210 -13.58 13.65 5.92
N GLY A 211 -13.15 13.39 4.67
CA GLY A 211 -12.39 12.21 4.29
C GLY A 211 -13.27 10.98 4.11
N GLN A 212 -12.79 10.03 3.33
CA GLN A 212 -13.45 8.74 3.10
C GLN A 212 -12.43 7.61 3.16
N SER A 213 -12.91 6.41 3.46
CA SER A 213 -12.18 5.16 3.26
C SER A 213 -13.01 4.22 2.42
N TYR A 214 -12.36 3.39 1.63
CA TYR A 214 -13.00 2.45 0.72
C TYR A 214 -12.51 1.05 1.02
N VAL A 215 -13.44 0.13 1.27
CA VAL A 215 -13.16 -1.30 1.34
C VAL A 215 -13.49 -1.89 -0.02
N VAL A 216 -12.52 -2.55 -0.65
CA VAL A 216 -12.69 -3.24 -1.94
C VAL A 216 -12.62 -4.73 -1.68
N PHE A 217 -13.66 -5.46 -2.06
CA PHE A 217 -13.67 -6.90 -1.82
C PHE A 217 -12.79 -7.65 -2.82
N GLY A 218 -12.03 -8.61 -2.31
CA GLY A 218 -11.25 -9.57 -3.06
C GLY A 218 -12.11 -10.41 -4.01
N GLY A 219 -11.47 -11.03 -5.00
CA GLY A 219 -12.14 -12.02 -5.82
C GLY A 219 -11.38 -12.42 -7.08
N ARG A 220 -11.64 -13.64 -7.55
CA ARG A 220 -11.00 -14.24 -8.74
C ARG A 220 -11.12 -13.44 -10.04
N ASN A 221 -12.09 -12.54 -10.14
CA ASN A 221 -12.30 -11.68 -11.32
C ASN A 221 -12.08 -10.19 -10.99
N LEU A 222 -11.59 -9.87 -9.79
CA LEU A 222 -11.32 -8.50 -9.38
C LEU A 222 -10.29 -7.89 -10.35
N GLY A 223 -10.62 -6.72 -10.91
CA GLY A 223 -9.72 -6.01 -11.80
C GLY A 223 -9.42 -6.71 -13.14
N SER A 224 -10.18 -7.72 -13.57
CA SER A 224 -9.91 -8.48 -14.81
C SER A 224 -9.86 -7.63 -16.09
N GLY A 225 -10.38 -6.40 -16.05
CA GLY A 225 -10.30 -5.41 -17.14
C GLY A 225 -9.06 -4.50 -17.09
N GLY A 226 -8.17 -4.70 -16.13
CA GLY A 226 -7.00 -3.84 -15.86
C GLY A 226 -7.29 -2.62 -14.98
N SER A 227 -8.56 -2.35 -14.67
CA SER A 227 -8.94 -1.27 -13.77
C SER A 227 -10.25 -1.50 -13.02
N LEU A 228 -10.39 -0.78 -11.90
CA LEU A 228 -11.60 -0.64 -11.09
C LEU A 228 -11.77 0.85 -10.72
N ASN A 229 -13.00 1.36 -10.65
CA ASN A 229 -13.25 2.70 -10.10
C ASN A 229 -13.90 2.58 -8.71
N LEU A 230 -13.45 3.39 -7.75
CA LEU A 230 -14.06 3.39 -6.41
C LEU A 230 -15.53 3.81 -6.43
N SER A 231 -15.96 4.55 -7.45
CA SER A 231 -17.37 4.89 -7.68
C SER A 231 -18.26 3.68 -8.02
N ASP A 232 -17.66 2.55 -8.41
CA ASP A 232 -18.39 1.34 -8.82
C ASP A 232 -18.69 0.40 -7.63
N LEU A 233 -18.23 0.76 -6.42
CA LEU A 233 -18.50 0.03 -5.18
C LEU A 233 -20.00 0.10 -4.82
N ASN A 234 -20.62 -1.05 -4.59
CA ASN A 234 -22.07 -1.17 -4.49
C ASN A 234 -22.55 -2.14 -3.39
N GLY A 235 -21.67 -2.57 -2.50
CA GLY A 235 -21.94 -3.51 -1.42
C GLY A 235 -21.76 -4.98 -1.80
N THR A 236 -21.63 -5.31 -3.09
CA THR A 236 -21.29 -6.69 -3.54
C THR A 236 -19.81 -6.84 -3.94
N ASN A 237 -19.12 -5.73 -4.16
CA ASN A 237 -17.71 -5.65 -4.54
C ASN A 237 -16.91 -4.73 -3.61
N GLY A 238 -17.50 -4.37 -2.47
CA GLY A 238 -16.94 -3.43 -1.50
C GLY A 238 -17.91 -2.29 -1.15
N PHE A 239 -17.46 -1.39 -0.29
CA PHE A 239 -18.25 -0.28 0.24
C PHE A 239 -17.34 0.88 0.67
N LEU A 240 -17.95 2.02 0.99
CA LEU A 240 -17.25 3.22 1.45
C LEU A 240 -17.68 3.61 2.86
N ILE A 241 -16.76 4.21 3.61
CA ILE A 241 -16.91 4.68 4.97
C ILE A 241 -16.66 6.19 4.96
N ASN A 242 -17.68 6.97 5.31
CA ASN A 242 -17.59 8.43 5.31
C ASN A 242 -17.05 8.95 6.64
N GLY A 243 -16.14 9.91 6.57
CA GLY A 243 -15.92 10.85 7.66
C GLY A 243 -17.19 11.63 7.99
N ILE A 244 -17.26 12.15 9.21
CA ILE A 244 -18.52 12.65 9.77
C ILE A 244 -18.62 14.17 9.61
N ALA A 245 -17.65 14.90 10.16
CA ALA A 245 -17.59 16.35 10.16
C ALA A 245 -16.51 16.85 9.18
N GLY A 246 -16.71 18.06 8.67
CA GLY A 246 -15.72 18.69 7.80
C GLY A 246 -14.40 18.89 8.55
N ARG A 247 -13.28 18.63 7.88
CA ARG A 247 -11.91 18.62 8.41
C ARG A 247 -11.61 17.52 9.41
N ASP A 248 -12.36 16.42 9.44
CA ASP A 248 -11.97 15.22 10.19
C ASP A 248 -10.74 14.54 9.57
N PHE A 249 -10.61 14.59 8.24
CA PHE A 249 -9.61 13.85 7.45
C PHE A 249 -9.64 12.35 7.78
N SER A 250 -10.83 11.75 7.85
CA SER A 250 -10.99 10.31 8.03
C SER A 250 -10.37 9.56 6.84
N GLY A 251 -9.62 8.50 7.11
CA GLY A 251 -8.89 7.77 6.08
C GLY A 251 -7.46 8.24 5.87
N ASP A 252 -6.98 9.20 6.68
CA ASP A 252 -5.57 9.63 6.72
C ASP A 252 -4.60 8.49 7.06
N SER A 253 -5.10 7.49 7.79
CA SER A 253 -4.41 6.20 7.91
C SER A 253 -5.44 5.07 7.95
N VAL A 254 -5.12 3.96 7.29
CA VAL A 254 -5.96 2.75 7.30
C VAL A 254 -5.10 1.52 7.57
N SER A 255 -5.64 0.54 8.28
CA SER A 255 -4.94 -0.71 8.59
C SER A 255 -5.91 -1.83 8.94
N ASN A 256 -5.58 -3.06 8.56
CA ASN A 256 -6.16 -4.26 9.15
C ASN A 256 -5.78 -4.38 10.64
N ALA A 257 -6.76 -4.64 11.50
CA ALA A 257 -6.59 -4.88 12.93
C ALA A 257 -6.54 -6.37 13.28
N GLY A 258 -6.85 -7.25 12.32
CA GLY A 258 -7.23 -8.64 12.52
C GLY A 258 -8.60 -8.76 13.20
N ASP A 259 -9.07 -9.97 13.42
CA ASP A 259 -10.24 -10.24 14.27
C ASP A 259 -9.95 -9.92 15.75
N ILE A 260 -10.21 -8.67 16.17
CA ILE A 260 -9.94 -8.22 17.54
C ILE A 260 -11.03 -8.62 18.52
N ASN A 261 -12.19 -9.04 18.01
CA ASN A 261 -13.38 -9.31 18.80
C ASN A 261 -13.74 -10.81 18.91
N GLY A 262 -13.12 -11.65 18.08
CA GLY A 262 -13.25 -13.10 18.07
C GLY A 262 -14.47 -13.63 17.31
N ASP A 263 -15.02 -12.89 16.35
CA ASP A 263 -16.19 -13.32 15.57
C ASP A 263 -15.85 -14.01 14.23
N GLY A 264 -14.55 -14.08 13.91
CA GLY A 264 -14.02 -14.71 12.70
C GLY A 264 -14.05 -13.81 11.46
N ILE A 265 -14.31 -12.51 11.61
CA ILE A 265 -14.19 -11.49 10.56
C ILE A 265 -13.08 -10.52 10.99
N ASP A 266 -12.21 -10.15 10.06
CA ASP A 266 -11.17 -9.16 10.39
C ASP A 266 -11.77 -7.77 10.65
N ASP A 267 -11.14 -7.01 11.54
CA ASP A 267 -11.57 -5.66 11.90
C ASP A 267 -10.67 -4.59 11.25
N LEU A 268 -11.20 -3.38 11.09
CA LEU A 268 -10.51 -2.26 10.45
C LEU A 268 -10.20 -1.14 11.44
N ILE A 269 -9.02 -0.52 11.30
CA ILE A 269 -8.67 0.73 11.98
C ILE A 269 -8.56 1.85 10.94
N ILE A 270 -9.27 2.95 11.21
CA ILE A 270 -9.27 4.16 10.38
C ILE A 270 -8.89 5.35 11.25
N GLY A 271 -7.79 6.01 10.90
CA GLY A 271 -7.32 7.23 11.52
C GLY A 271 -8.01 8.46 10.93
N ALA A 272 -8.27 9.43 11.81
CA ALA A 272 -8.71 10.78 11.47
C ALA A 272 -7.80 11.76 12.20
N ARG A 273 -6.91 12.45 11.47
CA ARG A 273 -5.83 13.25 12.07
C ARG A 273 -6.32 14.50 12.81
N VAL A 274 -7.56 14.89 12.61
CA VAL A 274 -8.16 16.03 13.30
C VAL A 274 -9.40 15.55 14.04
N LEU A 275 -9.32 15.59 15.36
CA LEU A 275 -10.49 15.42 16.24
C LEU A 275 -11.17 16.79 16.38
N ASP A 276 -12.37 16.98 15.83
CA ASP A 276 -13.23 18.04 16.33
C ASP A 276 -13.85 17.58 17.67
N PHE A 277 -13.26 18.02 18.78
CA PHE A 277 -13.90 17.93 20.09
C PHE A 277 -15.06 18.94 20.17
N GLY A 278 -16.20 18.56 19.57
CA GLY A 278 -17.51 19.05 19.95
C GLY A 278 -17.83 20.48 19.57
N GLN A 279 -18.75 20.61 18.62
CA GLN A 279 -19.87 21.51 18.84
C GLN A 279 -20.54 21.13 20.16
N LYS A 280 -20.14 21.79 21.25
CA LYS A 280 -21.05 22.02 22.36
C LYS A 280 -22.19 22.86 21.80
N GLU A 281 -23.26 22.21 21.38
CA GLU A 281 -24.58 22.82 21.45
C GLU A 281 -24.86 23.11 22.93
N LEU A 282 -24.40 24.28 23.38
CA LEU A 282 -24.94 24.93 24.56
C LEU A 282 -26.36 25.37 24.18
N PHE A 283 -27.33 24.47 24.40
CA PHE A 283 -28.70 24.91 24.59
C PHE A 283 -28.72 25.77 25.87
N ALA A 284 -28.94 27.07 25.67
CA ALA A 284 -29.37 28.00 26.71
C ALA A 284 -30.89 28.23 26.56
#